data_AF-A0A8H2XID9-F1
#
_entry.id   AF-A0A8H2XID9-F1
#
_cell.length_a   1.000
_cell.length_b   1.000
_cell.length_c   1.000
_cell.angle_alpha   90.00
_cell.angle_beta   90.00
_cell.angle_gamma   90.00
#
_symmetry.space_group_name_H-M   'P 1'
#
loop_
_entity.id
_entity.type
_entity.pdbx_description
1 polymer ?
#
loop_
_entity_poly.entity_id
_entity_poly.type
_entity_poly.pdbx_seq_one_letter_code
_entity_poly.pdbx_strand_id
1 'polypeptide(L)'
;PKDKETNFGWRPFFQEGSSIAEKFPPNPPADHERDHETGADTLPAQPDNPKDASLKVVALELEEPGPTWVNLFYDLAWTATFASLTHNNNTDGLWGINGIAGTLYSVIWAPGPGLEGPIVYNVGCAALIITFIAYLYFESPTDTDISGLEDNRRSGYWMFCHLPLLLSIILLLIGVKKQFSLSCILSTATTMFQVVEEAINDEQLRLNYISAQTNMTIKNYLLRRGIVWQDEYDQLVARLTNGYTLDLTWSDEQKTEFYAWNYRISLKILVSTFNMFSGDHGSISNSTKSKIEDYYRNETWSLRDYYDNNTKSKPRESLQYFQILTEILYPSIQSARYIVLFAGLILISLGVLNIIHSGSGIQSSSFRKWAVISRIVMGILVICLLFLNVGGSQTLWIWPDEKKDQAGVFRWMLACWVLPTIALAFVTEGVIETALAKCYTNEQKRKKKTLGQ
;
A
#
# COMPACT_ATOMS: atom_id res chain seq x y z
N PRO A 1 20.05 -24.50 -10.55
CA PRO A 1 19.46 -23.16 -10.82
C PRO A 1 17.96 -23.16 -11.16
N LYS A 2 17.23 -24.26 -10.91
CA LYS A 2 15.77 -24.26 -10.81
C LYS A 2 15.43 -24.26 -9.32
N ASP A 3 14.35 -23.57 -8.92
CA ASP A 3 13.83 -23.41 -7.55
C ASP A 3 14.23 -22.12 -6.80
N LYS A 4 14.31 -20.98 -7.50
CA LYS A 4 13.99 -19.69 -6.88
C LYS A 4 12.50 -19.39 -7.10
N GLU A 5 11.63 -20.14 -6.44
CA GLU A 5 10.28 -19.60 -6.20
C GLU A 5 10.46 -18.34 -5.35
N THR A 6 10.10 -17.18 -5.90
CA THR A 6 10.00 -15.92 -5.16
C THR A 6 8.88 -16.08 -4.13
N ASN A 7 9.23 -16.69 -3.00
CA ASN A 7 8.32 -17.01 -1.92
C ASN A 7 8.01 -15.70 -1.18
N PHE A 8 7.07 -14.91 -1.72
CA PHE A 8 6.51 -13.68 -1.11
C PHE A 8 5.67 -13.95 0.15
N GLY A 9 5.93 -15.06 0.84
CA GLY A 9 5.37 -15.31 2.16
C GLY A 9 6.11 -14.44 3.17
N TRP A 10 5.37 -13.67 3.95
CA TRP A 10 5.88 -13.05 5.17
C TRP A 10 6.51 -14.15 6.05
N ARG A 11 7.85 -14.24 6.04
CA ARG A 11 8.59 -15.12 6.94
C ARG A 11 8.76 -14.34 8.26
N PRO A 12 8.24 -14.84 9.40
CA PRO A 12 8.72 -14.31 10.67
C PRO A 12 10.24 -14.41 10.72
N PHE A 13 10.83 -13.38 11.30
CA PHE A 13 12.20 -13.34 11.79
C PHE A 13 12.54 -14.67 12.49
N PHE A 14 13.44 -15.48 11.91
CA PHE A 14 13.93 -16.78 12.39
C PHE A 14 12.93 -17.96 12.43
N GLN A 15 12.49 -18.44 11.27
CA GLN A 15 11.78 -19.72 11.17
C GLN A 15 12.66 -20.94 10.81
N GLU A 16 13.96 -20.76 10.61
CA GLU A 16 14.88 -21.89 10.36
C GLU A 16 15.87 -22.04 11.53
N GLY A 17 15.53 -22.92 12.46
CA GLY A 17 16.56 -23.65 13.21
C GLY A 17 17.40 -24.44 12.21
N SER A 18 18.67 -24.08 12.10
CA SER A 18 19.64 -24.63 11.15
C SER A 18 19.81 -26.14 11.32
N SER A 19 19.67 -26.89 10.22
CA SER A 19 20.40 -28.15 10.01
C SER A 19 21.65 -27.96 9.14
N ILE A 20 22.10 -26.72 8.97
CA ILE A 20 23.36 -26.41 8.27
C ILE A 20 24.52 -26.48 9.28
N ALA A 21 24.83 -27.70 9.70
CA ALA A 21 26.12 -28.05 10.26
C ALA A 21 26.81 -28.96 9.23
N GLU A 22 27.47 -28.35 8.25
CA GLU A 22 28.60 -28.88 7.46
C GLU A 22 28.67 -28.17 6.11
N LYS A 23 29.65 -27.28 5.97
CA LYS A 23 30.53 -27.07 4.80
C LYS A 23 30.87 -25.59 4.66
N PHE A 24 31.97 -25.20 5.30
CA PHE A 24 32.82 -24.13 4.78
C PHE A 24 34.24 -24.66 4.64
N PRO A 25 34.85 -24.61 3.44
CA PRO A 25 36.28 -24.77 3.26
C PRO A 25 37.02 -23.47 3.67
N PRO A 26 38.33 -23.56 3.97
CA PRO A 26 39.12 -22.43 4.48
C PRO A 26 39.42 -21.38 3.38
N ASN A 27 39.38 -20.11 3.78
CA ASN A 27 39.78 -18.97 2.93
C ASN A 27 41.31 -18.92 2.75
N PRO A 28 41.80 -18.52 1.56
CA PRO A 28 43.21 -18.19 1.32
C PRO A 28 43.56 -16.74 1.74
N PRO A 29 44.86 -16.41 1.88
CA PRO A 29 45.33 -15.18 2.50
C PRO A 29 45.20 -13.93 1.62
N ALA A 30 45.13 -12.78 2.29
CA ALA A 30 45.04 -11.44 1.73
C ALA A 30 46.43 -10.89 1.37
N ASP A 31 46.52 -10.21 0.22
CA ASP A 31 47.70 -9.43 -0.19
C ASP A 31 47.33 -8.00 -0.62
N HIS A 32 48.08 -7.07 -0.02
CA HIS A 32 48.63 -5.77 -0.47
C HIS A 32 47.76 -4.63 -1.07
N GLU A 33 47.73 -3.55 -0.28
CA GLU A 33 48.24 -2.18 -0.56
C GLU A 33 48.19 -1.64 -2.00
N ARG A 34 47.55 -0.46 -2.14
CA ARG A 34 48.22 0.68 -2.81
C ARG A 34 47.61 2.04 -2.43
N ASP A 35 48.48 2.93 -2.00
CA ASP A 35 48.27 4.36 -1.77
C ASP A 35 48.07 5.15 -3.07
N HIS A 36 47.35 6.28 -3.00
CA HIS A 36 47.67 7.48 -3.79
C HIS A 36 47.08 8.76 -3.16
N GLU A 37 47.97 9.74 -3.03
CA GLU A 37 47.83 11.08 -2.46
C GLU A 37 47.30 12.15 -3.44
N THR A 38 46.78 13.24 -2.84
CA THR A 38 46.81 14.68 -3.22
C THR A 38 45.93 15.26 -4.35
N GLY A 39 45.32 16.42 -4.04
CA GLY A 39 44.85 17.40 -5.03
C GLY A 39 43.88 18.45 -4.44
N ALA A 40 44.39 19.67 -4.20
CA ALA A 40 43.69 20.81 -3.61
C ALA A 40 42.90 21.68 -4.63
N ASP A 41 42.07 22.56 -4.06
CA ASP A 41 41.58 23.85 -4.54
C ASP A 41 40.58 23.92 -5.72
N THR A 42 39.40 24.53 -5.50
CA THR A 42 39.11 25.97 -5.79
C THR A 42 37.58 26.19 -5.91
N LEU A 43 37.03 27.11 -5.11
CA LEU A 43 35.69 27.70 -5.22
C LEU A 43 35.63 28.71 -6.39
N PRO A 44 34.47 28.88 -7.06
CA PRO A 44 34.00 30.26 -7.19
C PRO A 44 32.48 30.47 -7.11
N ALA A 45 32.15 31.60 -6.49
CA ALA A 45 31.21 32.65 -6.89
C ALA A 45 29.73 32.31 -7.20
N GLN A 46 28.89 32.76 -6.26
CA GLN A 46 27.48 33.12 -6.38
C GLN A 46 27.27 34.35 -7.30
N PRO A 47 26.20 34.40 -8.11
CA PRO A 47 25.67 35.66 -8.61
C PRO A 47 24.24 35.93 -8.14
N ASP A 48 24.11 37.07 -7.47
CA ASP A 48 23.13 38.14 -7.61
C ASP A 48 21.66 37.86 -8.00
N ASN A 49 20.84 38.35 -7.08
CA ASN A 49 19.41 38.57 -7.06
C ASN A 49 18.97 39.71 -8.02
N PRO A 50 17.86 39.59 -8.77
CA PRO A 50 17.13 40.75 -9.25
C PRO A 50 15.71 40.84 -8.66
N LYS A 51 15.41 42.06 -8.25
CA LYS A 51 14.18 42.60 -7.67
C LYS A 51 12.99 42.65 -8.63
N ASP A 52 11.82 42.62 -8.01
CA ASP A 52 10.59 43.37 -8.31
C ASP A 52 10.08 43.42 -9.76
N ALA A 53 8.98 42.68 -10.00
CA ALA A 53 7.98 43.04 -10.98
C ALA A 53 6.57 42.81 -10.41
N SER A 54 5.90 43.91 -10.11
CA SER A 54 4.51 44.01 -9.66
C SER A 54 3.55 43.69 -10.81
N LEU A 55 2.83 42.56 -10.70
CA LEU A 55 1.81 42.17 -11.67
C LEU A 55 0.43 42.73 -11.25
N LYS A 56 -0.09 43.69 -12.04
CA LYS A 56 -1.48 44.15 -11.97
C LYS A 56 -2.42 43.02 -12.40
N VAL A 57 -3.32 42.61 -11.50
CA VAL A 57 -4.43 41.69 -11.82
C VAL A 57 -5.54 42.50 -12.51
N VAL A 58 -5.64 42.34 -13.83
CA VAL A 58 -6.80 42.75 -14.62
C VAL A 58 -7.74 41.55 -14.63
N ALA A 59 -8.93 41.71 -14.06
CA ALA A 59 -10.00 40.72 -14.15
C ALA A 59 -10.53 40.68 -15.59
N LEU A 60 -10.16 39.64 -16.31
CA LEU A 60 -10.72 39.27 -17.61
C LEU A 60 -11.80 38.22 -17.35
N GLU A 61 -13.06 38.61 -17.54
CA GLU A 61 -14.17 37.65 -17.68
C GLU A 61 -13.90 36.81 -18.94
N LEU A 62 -13.62 35.51 -18.75
CA LEU A 62 -13.51 34.54 -19.84
C LEU A 62 -14.89 33.91 -20.07
N GLU A 63 -15.46 34.20 -21.24
CA GLU A 63 -16.80 33.79 -21.68
C GLU A 63 -16.76 32.56 -22.62
N GLU A 64 -15.91 31.56 -22.32
CA GLU A 64 -15.95 30.27 -23.01
C GLU A 64 -15.78 29.12 -21.99
N PRO A 65 -16.71 28.14 -21.92
CA PRO A 65 -16.52 26.98 -21.07
C PRO A 65 -15.31 26.20 -21.59
N GLY A 66 -14.25 26.19 -20.78
CA GLY A 66 -13.04 25.46 -21.10
C GLY A 66 -13.30 23.97 -21.39
N PRO A 67 -12.34 23.28 -22.01
CA PRO A 67 -12.50 21.87 -22.39
C PRO A 67 -12.90 21.02 -21.18
N THR A 68 -13.77 20.03 -21.39
CA THR A 68 -14.47 19.26 -20.34
C THR A 68 -13.56 18.63 -19.27
N TRP A 69 -12.28 18.42 -19.57
CA TRP A 69 -11.28 17.96 -18.59
C TRP A 69 -10.92 19.02 -17.53
N VAL A 70 -11.09 20.31 -17.85
CA VAL A 70 -11.00 21.42 -16.88
C VAL A 70 -12.16 21.33 -15.89
N ASN A 71 -13.35 20.95 -16.34
CA ASN A 71 -14.50 20.67 -15.46
C ASN A 71 -14.28 19.40 -14.62
N LEU A 72 -13.50 18.41 -15.09
CA LEU A 72 -13.04 17.29 -14.27
C LEU A 72 -12.08 17.74 -13.18
N PHE A 73 -11.08 18.56 -13.50
CA PHE A 73 -10.24 19.16 -12.46
C PHE A 73 -11.07 20.02 -11.51
N TYR A 74 -12.07 20.74 -12.03
CA TYR A 74 -12.99 21.52 -11.23
C TYR A 74 -13.88 20.63 -10.37
N ASP A 75 -14.37 19.48 -10.82
CA ASP A 75 -15.24 18.57 -10.05
C ASP A 75 -14.45 17.70 -9.07
N LEU A 76 -13.24 17.26 -9.42
CA LEU A 76 -12.32 16.57 -8.49
C LEU A 76 -11.78 17.55 -7.46
N ALA A 77 -11.40 18.76 -7.88
CA ALA A 77 -11.07 19.84 -6.97
C ALA A 77 -12.30 20.18 -6.14
N TRP A 78 -13.50 20.30 -6.70
CA TRP A 78 -14.72 20.64 -5.99
C TRP A 78 -15.14 19.56 -5.00
N THR A 79 -14.98 18.28 -5.34
CA THR A 79 -15.20 17.15 -4.43
C THR A 79 -14.14 17.11 -3.33
N ALA A 80 -12.87 17.41 -3.66
CA ALA A 80 -11.79 17.54 -2.69
C ALA A 80 -11.95 18.80 -1.80
N THR A 81 -12.46 19.89 -2.36
CA THR A 81 -12.70 21.19 -1.72
C THR A 81 -13.96 21.13 -0.87
N PHE A 82 -15.01 20.42 -1.24
CA PHE A 82 -16.16 20.14 -0.36
C PHE A 82 -15.75 19.21 0.79
N ALA A 83 -14.94 18.18 0.52
CA ALA A 83 -14.35 17.35 1.58
C ALA A 83 -13.44 18.16 2.53
N SER A 84 -12.80 19.21 2.03
CA SER A 84 -11.96 20.13 2.81
C SER A 84 -12.75 21.25 3.51
N LEU A 85 -13.85 21.75 2.94
CA LEU A 85 -14.66 22.87 3.45
C LEU A 85 -15.62 22.45 4.56
N THR A 86 -15.99 21.17 4.64
CA THR A 86 -16.68 20.62 5.83
C THR A 86 -15.74 20.43 7.03
N HIS A 87 -14.46 20.81 6.93
CA HIS A 87 -13.49 20.74 8.02
C HIS A 87 -12.85 22.10 8.28
N ASN A 88 -13.51 22.92 9.09
CA ASN A 88 -12.96 24.17 9.57
C ASN A 88 -12.03 23.90 10.78
N ASN A 89 -10.75 24.28 10.65
CA ASN A 89 -9.74 24.41 11.69
C ASN A 89 -9.11 23.14 12.32
N ASN A 90 -8.50 22.27 11.51
CA ASN A 90 -7.16 21.70 11.76
C ASN A 90 -6.73 20.91 10.51
N THR A 91 -5.60 21.25 9.90
CA THR A 91 -5.15 20.77 8.57
C THR A 91 -4.63 19.32 8.55
N ASP A 92 -5.29 18.42 9.26
CA ASP A 92 -4.71 17.18 9.75
C ASP A 92 -5.43 15.91 9.25
N GLY A 93 -6.55 16.06 8.55
CA GLY A 93 -7.31 14.98 7.93
C GLY A 93 -7.37 15.14 6.41
N LEU A 94 -6.28 14.87 5.69
CA LEU A 94 -6.30 14.89 4.22
C LEU A 94 -7.07 13.66 3.68
N TRP A 95 -8.36 13.85 3.45
CA TRP A 95 -9.22 12.96 2.67
C TRP A 95 -9.05 13.23 1.16
N GLY A 96 -9.29 12.22 0.32
CA GLY A 96 -9.22 12.34 -1.14
C GLY A 96 -7.80 12.21 -1.73
N ILE A 97 -7.61 12.78 -2.93
CA ILE A 97 -6.38 12.67 -3.74
C ILE A 97 -5.16 13.21 -2.98
N ASN A 98 -5.31 14.30 -2.22
CA ASN A 98 -4.21 14.85 -1.44
C ASN A 98 -3.73 13.85 -0.37
N GLY A 99 -4.64 13.06 0.21
CA GLY A 99 -4.28 11.98 1.12
C GLY A 99 -3.48 10.88 0.45
N ILE A 100 -3.76 10.56 -0.81
CA ILE A 100 -2.98 9.61 -1.61
C ILE A 100 -1.62 10.19 -1.97
N ALA A 101 -1.58 11.45 -2.41
CA ALA A 101 -0.34 12.17 -2.72
C ALA A 101 0.58 12.27 -1.49
N GLY A 102 0.02 12.55 -0.31
CA GLY A 102 0.75 12.54 0.96
C GLY A 102 1.35 11.18 1.27
N THR A 103 0.59 10.09 1.11
CA THR A 103 1.13 8.73 1.30
C THR A 103 2.18 8.38 0.26
N LEU A 104 2.01 8.78 -1.01
CA LEU A 104 3.01 8.60 -2.07
C LEU A 104 4.29 9.36 -1.76
N TYR A 105 4.18 10.59 -1.28
CA TYR A 105 5.31 11.39 -0.82
C TYR A 105 6.02 10.68 0.33
N SER A 106 5.29 10.28 1.39
CA SER A 106 5.87 9.52 2.51
C SER A 106 6.58 8.24 2.06
N VAL A 107 6.10 7.57 1.01
CA VAL A 107 6.73 6.38 0.43
C VAL A 107 8.00 6.71 -0.35
N ILE A 108 7.99 7.75 -1.18
CA ILE A 108 9.19 8.20 -1.92
C ILE A 108 10.29 8.62 -0.94
N TRP A 109 9.90 9.25 0.18
CA TRP A 109 10.80 9.68 1.23
C TRP A 109 11.09 8.61 2.29
N ALA A 110 10.43 7.45 2.21
CA ALA A 110 10.65 6.37 3.17
C ALA A 110 12.10 5.88 3.09
N PRO A 111 12.86 5.96 4.19
CA PRO A 111 14.26 5.62 4.16
C PRO A 111 14.48 4.12 4.15
N GLY A 112 15.10 3.63 3.07
CA GLY A 112 15.49 2.24 2.87
C GLY A 112 16.08 2.02 1.47
N PRO A 113 16.63 0.82 1.19
CA PRO A 113 17.13 0.44 -0.13
C PRO A 113 15.99 0.37 -1.15
N GLY A 114 15.56 1.53 -1.63
CA GLY A 114 14.75 1.69 -2.83
C GLY A 114 13.26 1.45 -2.64
N LEU A 115 12.49 2.12 -3.49
CA LEU A 115 11.18 1.66 -3.94
C LEU A 115 11.32 0.23 -4.48
N GLU A 116 11.26 -0.77 -3.60
CA GLU A 116 11.24 -2.16 -4.04
C GLU A 116 10.02 -2.41 -4.94
N GLY A 117 10.16 -3.38 -5.83
CA GLY A 117 9.19 -3.67 -6.89
C GLY A 117 7.72 -3.58 -6.45
N PRO A 118 7.28 -4.26 -5.37
CA PRO A 118 5.87 -4.27 -4.95
C PRO A 118 5.27 -2.88 -4.73
N ILE A 119 6.06 -1.94 -4.20
CA ILE A 119 5.60 -0.57 -3.94
C ILE A 119 5.40 0.16 -5.26
N VAL A 120 6.38 0.13 -6.17
CA VAL A 120 6.30 0.76 -7.49
C VAL A 120 5.11 0.23 -8.28
N TYR A 121 4.93 -1.09 -8.29
CA TYR A 121 3.80 -1.73 -8.98
C TYR A 121 2.46 -1.26 -8.41
N ASN A 122 2.34 -1.16 -7.08
CA ASN A 122 1.11 -0.67 -6.44
C ASN A 122 0.82 0.81 -6.75
N VAL A 123 1.84 1.67 -6.81
CA VAL A 123 1.69 3.07 -7.25
C VAL A 123 1.18 3.13 -8.68
N GLY A 124 1.81 2.39 -9.59
CA GLY A 124 1.39 2.32 -10.99
C GLY A 124 -0.04 1.80 -11.14
N CYS A 125 -0.42 0.77 -10.37
CA CYS A 125 -1.77 0.23 -10.36
C CYS A 125 -2.80 1.25 -9.83
N ALA A 126 -2.47 2.00 -8.77
CA ALA A 126 -3.35 3.05 -8.26
C ALA A 126 -3.58 4.15 -9.30
N ALA A 127 -2.52 4.60 -9.99
CA ALA A 127 -2.62 5.57 -11.08
C ALA A 127 -3.49 5.06 -12.24
N LEU A 128 -3.33 3.79 -12.62
CA LEU A 128 -4.19 3.15 -13.63
C LEU A 128 -5.64 3.09 -13.19
N ILE A 129 -5.93 2.68 -11.95
CA ILE A 129 -7.30 2.63 -11.41
C ILE A 129 -7.95 4.02 -11.50
N ILE A 130 -7.28 5.07 -11.03
CA ILE A 130 -7.81 6.44 -11.08
C ILE A 130 -8.05 6.89 -12.53
N THR A 131 -7.07 6.63 -13.42
CA THR A 131 -7.15 7.00 -14.84
C THR A 131 -8.32 6.30 -15.53
N PHE A 132 -8.50 4.99 -15.32
CA PHE A 132 -9.58 4.23 -15.95
C PHE A 132 -10.94 4.55 -15.34
N ILE A 133 -11.03 4.88 -14.04
CA ILE A 133 -12.28 5.38 -13.47
C ILE A 133 -12.68 6.70 -14.14
N ALA A 134 -11.74 7.63 -14.29
CA ALA A 134 -11.99 8.88 -14.99
C ALA A 134 -12.41 8.62 -16.45
N TYR A 135 -11.67 7.78 -17.18
CA TYR A 135 -12.00 7.39 -18.55
C TYR A 135 -13.42 6.81 -18.66
N LEU A 136 -13.75 5.78 -17.87
CA LEU A 136 -15.06 5.11 -17.93
C LEU A 136 -16.22 6.03 -17.49
N TYR A 137 -15.94 7.00 -16.62
CA TYR A 137 -16.90 7.98 -16.16
C TYR A 137 -17.18 9.07 -17.21
N PHE A 138 -16.14 9.71 -17.75
CA PHE A 138 -16.29 10.85 -18.68
C PHE A 138 -16.51 10.44 -20.12
N GLU A 139 -15.83 9.39 -20.58
CA GLU A 139 -15.91 8.91 -21.95
C GLU A 139 -17.08 7.94 -22.15
N SER A 140 -17.88 7.74 -21.10
CA SER A 140 -19.16 7.08 -21.24
C SER A 140 -20.00 7.87 -22.25
N PRO A 141 -20.51 7.24 -23.32
CA PRO A 141 -21.19 7.93 -24.40
C PRO A 141 -22.47 8.60 -23.87
N THR A 142 -22.33 9.86 -23.48
CA THR A 142 -23.42 10.77 -23.16
C THR A 142 -23.83 11.40 -24.47
N ASP A 143 -25.00 11.01 -24.98
CA ASP A 143 -25.58 11.65 -26.17
C ASP A 143 -25.76 13.13 -25.84
N THR A 144 -25.01 14.02 -26.50
CA THR A 144 -25.07 15.48 -26.30
C THR A 144 -26.38 16.11 -26.80
N ASP A 145 -27.31 15.32 -27.34
CA ASP A 145 -28.61 15.76 -27.85
C ASP A 145 -29.77 15.42 -26.89
N ILE A 146 -29.63 15.76 -25.60
CA ILE A 146 -30.75 15.67 -24.62
C ILE A 146 -31.62 16.95 -24.64
N SER A 147 -31.57 17.73 -25.70
CA SER A 147 -32.23 19.04 -25.82
C SER A 147 -33.77 19.00 -25.92
N GLY A 148 -34.40 17.81 -25.85
CA GLY A 148 -35.81 17.65 -26.24
C GLY A 148 -36.83 17.17 -25.20
N LEU A 149 -36.43 16.48 -24.12
CA LEU A 149 -37.41 15.93 -23.17
C LEU A 149 -36.85 15.86 -21.74
N GLU A 150 -37.02 16.97 -21.02
CA GLU A 150 -36.91 17.06 -19.56
C GLU A 150 -38.07 16.29 -18.90
N ASP A 151 -37.99 14.96 -18.90
CA ASP A 151 -38.84 14.16 -18.02
C ASP A 151 -38.24 14.24 -16.61
N ASN A 152 -38.81 15.11 -15.75
CA ASN A 152 -38.39 15.34 -14.36
C ASN A 152 -38.12 14.04 -13.57
N ARG A 153 -38.80 12.93 -13.94
CA ARG A 153 -38.59 11.62 -13.32
C ARG A 153 -37.21 11.03 -13.64
N ARG A 154 -36.71 11.18 -14.86
CA ARG A 154 -35.39 10.68 -15.28
C ARG A 154 -34.25 11.41 -14.59
N SER A 155 -34.38 12.73 -14.41
CA SER A 155 -33.43 13.52 -13.64
C SER A 155 -33.28 13.02 -12.20
N GLY A 156 -34.40 12.69 -11.54
CA GLY A 156 -34.40 12.10 -10.20
C GLY A 156 -33.68 10.74 -10.14
N TYR A 157 -33.97 9.82 -11.07
CA TYR A 157 -33.28 8.52 -11.13
C TYR A 157 -31.79 8.66 -11.41
N TRP A 158 -31.42 9.58 -12.29
CA TRP A 158 -30.02 9.87 -12.59
C TRP A 158 -29.27 10.30 -11.33
N MET A 159 -29.80 11.28 -10.60
CA MET A 159 -29.20 11.77 -9.35
C MET A 159 -29.11 10.64 -8.30
N PHE A 160 -30.15 9.81 -8.19
CA PHE A 160 -30.18 8.69 -7.26
C PHE A 160 -29.15 7.60 -7.58
N CYS A 161 -28.88 7.33 -8.86
CA CYS A 161 -27.85 6.36 -9.27
C CYS A 161 -26.43 6.96 -9.25
N HIS A 162 -26.30 8.28 -9.29
CA HIS A 162 -25.03 8.97 -9.22
C HIS A 162 -24.42 8.94 -7.81
N LEU A 163 -25.26 9.10 -6.78
CA LEU A 163 -24.83 9.05 -5.38
C LEU A 163 -24.09 7.73 -5.00
N PRO A 164 -24.63 6.52 -5.27
CA PRO A 164 -23.92 5.28 -4.95
C PRO A 164 -22.65 5.11 -5.78
N LEU A 165 -22.60 5.64 -7.01
CA LEU A 165 -21.37 5.66 -7.81
C LEU A 165 -20.30 6.51 -7.12
N LEU A 166 -20.60 7.77 -6.79
CA LEU A 166 -19.65 8.68 -6.14
C LEU A 166 -19.21 8.13 -4.78
N LEU A 167 -20.13 7.59 -4.00
CA LEU A 167 -19.83 6.94 -2.72
C LEU A 167 -18.88 5.76 -2.92
N SER A 168 -19.12 4.92 -3.93
CA SER A 168 -18.24 3.79 -4.24
C SER A 168 -16.85 4.24 -4.70
N ILE A 169 -16.75 5.33 -5.47
CA ILE A 169 -15.47 5.92 -5.86
C ILE A 169 -14.71 6.41 -4.62
N ILE A 170 -15.36 7.16 -3.73
CA ILE A 170 -14.74 7.67 -2.50
C ILE A 170 -14.25 6.50 -1.62
N LEU A 171 -15.10 5.49 -1.40
CA LEU A 171 -14.76 4.32 -0.61
C LEU A 171 -13.65 3.48 -1.25
N LEU A 172 -13.63 3.38 -2.58
CA LEU A 172 -12.53 2.76 -3.32
C LEU A 172 -11.22 3.52 -3.09
N LEU A 173 -11.21 4.85 -3.20
CA LEU A 173 -9.99 5.65 -3.01
C LEU A 173 -9.46 5.56 -1.58
N ILE A 174 -10.35 5.52 -0.59
CA ILE A 174 -9.99 5.22 0.81
C ILE A 174 -9.39 3.82 0.90
N GLY A 175 -10.00 2.84 0.23
CA GLY A 175 -9.50 1.48 0.04
C GLY A 175 -8.09 1.42 -0.51
N VAL A 176 -7.85 2.12 -1.62
CA VAL A 176 -6.55 2.19 -2.29
C VAL A 176 -5.51 2.78 -1.34
N LYS A 177 -5.81 3.89 -0.66
CA LYS A 177 -4.90 4.51 0.33
C LYS A 177 -4.52 3.52 1.43
N LYS A 178 -5.50 2.82 2.00
CA LYS A 178 -5.29 1.88 3.11
C LYS A 178 -4.55 0.62 2.68
N GLN A 179 -4.87 0.06 1.52
CA GLN A 179 -4.15 -1.07 0.94
C GLN A 179 -2.70 -0.71 0.59
N PHE A 180 -2.49 0.50 0.07
CA PHE A 180 -1.17 1.01 -0.25
C PHE A 180 -0.31 1.15 1.02
N SER A 181 -0.86 1.77 2.08
CA SER A 181 -0.21 1.86 3.38
C SER A 181 0.14 0.48 3.95
N LEU A 182 -0.81 -0.46 3.92
CA LEU A 182 -0.57 -1.85 4.37
C LEU A 182 0.59 -2.50 3.61
N SER A 183 0.58 -2.39 2.27
CA SER A 183 1.64 -2.98 1.42
C SER A 183 3.01 -2.36 1.74
N CYS A 184 3.06 -1.04 1.98
CA CYS A 184 4.29 -0.34 2.34
C CYS A 184 4.80 -0.76 3.71
N ILE A 185 3.93 -0.86 4.72
CA ILE A 185 4.31 -1.33 6.06
C ILE A 185 4.85 -2.76 5.98
N LEU A 186 4.14 -3.66 5.29
CA LEU A 186 4.52 -5.06 5.17
C LEU A 186 5.83 -5.26 4.41
N SER A 187 6.04 -4.54 3.31
CA SER A 187 7.29 -4.57 2.53
C SER A 187 8.46 -3.96 3.30
N THR A 188 8.24 -2.79 3.92
CA THR A 188 9.27 -2.12 4.74
C THR A 188 9.72 -2.99 5.90
N ALA A 189 8.78 -3.65 6.57
CA ALA A 189 9.09 -4.53 7.69
C ALA A 189 9.79 -5.82 7.24
N THR A 190 9.42 -6.40 6.10
CA THR A 190 10.13 -7.57 5.56
C THR A 190 11.58 -7.24 5.23
N THR A 191 11.79 -6.15 4.49
CA THR A 191 13.13 -5.64 4.13
C THR A 191 13.95 -5.35 5.37
N MET A 192 13.31 -4.71 6.36
CA MET A 192 13.96 -4.42 7.61
C MET A 192 14.41 -5.69 8.32
N PHE A 193 13.53 -6.67 8.40
CA PHE A 193 13.82 -7.89 9.11
C PHE A 193 14.99 -8.61 8.47
N GLN A 194 15.09 -8.59 7.15
CA GLN A 194 16.27 -9.07 6.43
C GLN A 194 17.52 -8.26 6.78
N VAL A 195 17.49 -6.92 6.78
CA VAL A 195 18.67 -6.10 7.12
C VAL A 195 19.15 -6.34 8.55
N VAL A 196 18.22 -6.43 9.51
CA VAL A 196 18.56 -6.67 10.91
C VAL A 196 19.04 -8.11 11.11
N GLU A 197 18.42 -9.08 10.43
CA GLU A 197 18.83 -10.49 10.44
C GLU A 197 20.23 -10.66 9.83
N GLU A 198 20.48 -10.07 8.66
CA GLU A 198 21.79 -10.09 8.01
C GLU A 198 22.85 -9.44 8.89
N ALA A 199 22.55 -8.29 9.50
CA ALA A 199 23.50 -7.64 10.39
C ALA A 199 23.78 -8.48 11.65
N ILE A 200 22.76 -9.13 12.23
CA ILE A 200 22.91 -10.03 13.39
C ILE A 200 23.68 -11.30 13.03
N ASN A 201 23.36 -11.89 11.87
CA ASN A 201 23.94 -13.16 11.41
C ASN A 201 25.35 -12.98 10.85
N ASP A 202 25.72 -11.77 10.40
CA ASP A 202 27.08 -11.47 10.02
C ASP A 202 28.00 -11.72 11.21
N GLU A 203 28.96 -12.62 11.01
CA GLU A 203 29.71 -13.37 12.02
C GLU A 203 30.47 -12.44 13.00
N GLN A 204 30.65 -11.18 12.62
CA GLN A 204 31.26 -10.13 13.44
C GLN A 204 30.39 -9.69 14.63
N LEU A 205 29.06 -9.76 14.54
CA LEU A 205 28.16 -9.35 15.63
C LEU A 205 28.10 -10.42 16.75
N ARG A 206 28.35 -11.68 16.39
CA ARG A 206 28.49 -12.80 17.35
C ARG A 206 29.77 -12.74 18.17
N LEU A 207 30.84 -12.13 17.64
CA LEU A 207 32.18 -12.25 18.19
C LEU A 207 32.80 -10.93 18.67
N ASN A 208 32.31 -9.78 18.20
CA ASN A 208 32.93 -8.48 18.50
C ASN A 208 31.90 -7.41 18.89
N TYR A 209 31.79 -7.17 20.19
CA TYR A 209 30.93 -6.14 20.79
C TYR A 209 31.07 -4.75 20.14
N ILE A 210 32.28 -4.40 19.68
CA ILE A 210 32.58 -3.07 19.12
C ILE A 210 32.00 -2.91 17.70
N SER A 211 31.95 -3.96 16.89
CA SER A 211 31.41 -3.87 15.51
C SER A 211 29.88 -3.71 15.50
N ALA A 212 29.18 -4.36 16.43
CA ALA A 212 27.74 -4.24 16.61
C ALA A 212 27.30 -2.80 16.94
N GLN A 213 28.00 -2.18 17.89
CA GLN A 213 27.71 -0.83 18.35
C GLN A 213 27.99 0.22 17.27
N THR A 214 29.02 -0.02 16.45
CA THR A 214 29.48 0.92 15.41
C THR A 214 28.86 0.68 14.04
N ASN A 215 27.92 -0.28 13.91
CA ASN A 215 27.23 -0.55 12.65
C ASN A 215 26.36 0.64 12.21
N MET A 216 26.95 1.48 11.35
CA MET A 216 26.32 2.70 10.85
C MET A 216 25.06 2.41 10.03
N THR A 217 24.93 1.23 9.42
CA THR A 217 23.75 0.83 8.66
C THR A 217 22.55 0.70 9.58
N ILE A 218 22.64 -0.11 10.65
CA ILE A 218 21.56 -0.27 11.63
C ILE A 218 21.28 1.08 12.32
N LYS A 219 22.33 1.79 12.74
CA LYS A 219 22.19 3.07 13.45
C LYS A 219 21.44 4.11 12.61
N ASN A 220 21.86 4.33 11.37
CA ASN A 220 21.20 5.29 10.48
C ASN A 220 19.77 4.84 10.16
N TYR A 221 19.54 3.54 10.01
CA TYR A 221 18.21 3.01 9.67
C TYR A 221 17.20 3.16 10.81
N LEU A 222 17.59 2.85 12.05
CA LEU A 222 16.75 3.00 13.24
C LEU A 222 16.55 4.47 13.62
N LEU A 223 17.61 5.28 13.53
CA LEU A 223 17.54 6.71 13.86
C LEU A 223 16.52 7.45 12.99
N ARG A 224 16.46 7.12 11.70
CA ARG A 224 15.44 7.68 10.79
C ARG A 224 14.00 7.32 11.15
N ARG A 225 13.80 6.34 12.04
CA ARG A 225 12.51 5.91 12.59
C ARG A 225 12.32 6.35 14.04
N GLY A 226 13.17 7.26 14.53
CA GLY A 226 13.13 7.75 15.91
C GLY A 226 13.57 6.72 16.95
N ILE A 227 14.27 5.66 16.54
CA ILE A 227 14.77 4.62 17.44
C ILE A 227 16.28 4.80 17.59
N VAL A 228 16.73 5.06 18.81
CA VAL A 228 18.16 5.22 19.12
C VAL A 228 18.77 3.83 19.29
N TRP A 229 19.54 3.38 18.30
CA TRP A 229 20.19 2.05 18.33
C TRP A 229 20.99 1.80 19.60
N GLN A 230 21.71 2.82 20.06
CA GLN A 230 22.56 2.73 21.25
C GLN A 230 21.75 2.33 22.49
N ASP A 231 20.60 2.98 22.72
CA ASP A 231 19.75 2.72 23.88
C ASP A 231 19.18 1.29 23.85
N GLU A 232 18.80 0.80 22.67
CA GLU A 232 18.27 -0.55 22.49
C GLU A 232 19.36 -1.63 22.62
N TYR A 233 20.56 -1.33 22.12
CA TYR A 233 21.72 -2.22 22.22
C TYR A 233 22.24 -2.31 23.66
N ASP A 234 22.36 -1.19 24.37
CA ASP A 234 22.81 -1.18 25.77
C ASP A 234 21.83 -1.94 26.67
N GLN A 235 20.51 -1.82 26.41
CA GLN A 235 19.50 -2.64 27.08
C GLN A 235 19.67 -4.14 26.79
N LEU A 236 19.94 -4.52 25.54
CA LEU A 236 20.20 -5.91 25.18
C LEU A 236 21.44 -6.43 25.91
N VAL A 237 22.54 -5.68 25.88
CA VAL A 237 23.81 -6.05 26.50
C VAL A 237 23.65 -6.20 28.01
N ALA A 238 22.98 -5.26 28.68
CA ALA A 238 22.72 -5.34 30.11
C ALA A 238 21.99 -6.65 30.49
N ARG A 239 21.06 -7.11 29.64
CA ARG A 239 20.32 -8.38 29.84
C ARG A 239 21.16 -9.61 29.55
N LEU A 240 21.93 -9.60 28.45
CA LEU A 240 22.74 -10.76 28.08
C LEU A 240 23.91 -10.98 29.03
N THR A 241 24.46 -9.90 29.58
CA THR A 241 25.60 -9.96 30.50
C THR A 241 25.17 -10.34 31.90
N ASN A 242 24.03 -9.86 32.42
CA ASN A 242 23.67 -10.01 33.84
C ASN A 242 24.85 -9.68 34.79
N GLY A 243 25.76 -8.80 34.38
CA GLY A 243 27.00 -8.47 35.09
C GLY A 243 28.24 -9.31 34.77
N TYR A 244 28.17 -10.28 33.85
CA TYR A 244 29.26 -11.14 33.40
C TYR A 244 29.74 -10.80 31.97
N THR A 245 30.96 -11.24 31.62
CA THR A 245 31.49 -11.09 30.26
C THR A 245 30.73 -11.99 29.28
N LEU A 246 30.34 -11.44 28.13
CA LEU A 246 29.78 -12.21 27.00
C LEU A 246 30.80 -13.25 26.54
N ASP A 247 30.50 -14.53 26.76
CA ASP A 247 31.31 -15.64 26.27
C ASP A 247 30.98 -15.94 24.81
N LEU A 248 31.89 -16.62 24.10
CA LEU A 248 31.77 -16.95 22.68
C LEU A 248 30.57 -17.86 22.36
N THR A 249 30.09 -18.60 23.36
CA THR A 249 28.93 -19.49 23.25
C THR A 249 27.78 -18.95 24.10
N TRP A 250 26.73 -18.46 23.45
CA TRP A 250 25.53 -18.00 24.15
C TRP A 250 24.85 -19.17 24.86
N SER A 251 24.52 -18.99 26.14
CA SER A 251 23.65 -19.89 26.88
C SER A 251 22.24 -19.91 26.28
N ASP A 252 21.46 -20.94 26.56
CA ASP A 252 20.07 -21.00 26.07
C ASP A 252 19.19 -19.89 26.68
N GLU A 253 19.52 -19.44 27.89
CA GLU A 253 18.91 -18.25 28.52
C GLU A 253 19.25 -16.97 27.73
N GLN A 254 20.52 -16.77 27.37
CA GLN A 254 20.97 -15.63 26.56
C GLN A 254 20.31 -15.62 25.17
N LYS A 255 20.20 -16.78 24.52
CA LYS A 255 19.46 -16.88 23.25
C LYS A 255 17.99 -16.49 23.41
N THR A 256 17.35 -16.97 24.48
CA THR A 256 15.95 -16.66 24.78
C THR A 256 15.74 -15.16 25.00
N GLU A 257 16.60 -14.52 25.79
CA GLU A 257 16.59 -13.07 26.01
C GLU A 257 16.81 -12.27 24.71
N PHE A 258 17.75 -12.73 23.87
CA PHE A 258 18.01 -12.12 22.57
C PHE A 258 16.76 -12.16 21.66
N TYR A 259 16.11 -13.32 21.55
CA TYR A 259 14.90 -13.44 20.73
C TYR A 259 13.72 -12.63 21.30
N ALA A 260 13.56 -12.60 22.63
CA ALA A 260 12.54 -11.76 23.27
C ALA A 260 12.79 -10.27 22.99
N TRP A 261 14.04 -9.81 23.07
CA TRP A 261 14.42 -8.46 22.66
C TRP A 261 14.12 -8.22 21.17
N ASN A 262 14.36 -9.20 20.29
CA ASN A 262 14.06 -9.11 18.86
C ASN A 262 12.56 -8.88 18.59
N TYR A 263 11.67 -9.59 19.30
CA TYR A 263 10.21 -9.33 19.22
C TYR A 263 9.85 -7.89 19.62
N ARG A 264 10.53 -7.35 20.63
CA ARG A 264 10.26 -6.00 21.11
C ARG A 264 10.74 -4.92 20.15
N ILE A 265 11.98 -5.02 19.69
CA ILE A 265 12.54 -4.04 18.74
C ILE A 265 11.75 -4.10 17.44
N SER A 266 11.44 -5.29 16.92
CA SER A 266 10.64 -5.44 15.70
C SER A 266 9.26 -4.79 15.82
N LEU A 267 8.59 -4.91 16.98
CA LEU A 267 7.33 -4.21 17.24
C LEU A 267 7.52 -2.69 17.26
N LYS A 268 8.55 -2.18 17.96
CA LYS A 268 8.90 -0.74 17.97
C LYS A 268 9.03 -0.20 16.56
N ILE A 269 9.71 -0.95 15.70
CA ILE A 269 9.93 -0.48 14.35
C ILE A 269 8.66 -0.55 13.50
N LEU A 270 7.86 -1.61 13.63
CA LEU A 270 6.58 -1.72 12.96
C LEU A 270 5.62 -0.60 13.36
N VAL A 271 5.55 -0.27 14.64
CA VAL A 271 4.74 0.84 15.17
C VAL A 271 5.24 2.19 14.63
N SER A 272 6.56 2.42 14.65
CA SER A 272 7.15 3.64 14.09
C SER A 272 6.87 3.78 12.58
N THR A 273 7.04 2.69 11.83
CA THR A 273 6.75 2.64 10.40
C THR A 273 5.26 2.88 10.11
N PHE A 274 4.37 2.29 10.92
CA PHE A 274 2.94 2.54 10.83
C PHE A 274 2.59 4.01 11.06
N ASN A 275 3.16 4.63 12.11
CA ASN A 275 2.93 6.04 12.42
C ASN A 275 3.42 6.95 11.27
N MET A 276 4.58 6.64 10.68
CA MET A 276 5.11 7.37 9.53
C MET A 276 4.17 7.34 8.31
N PHE A 277 3.55 6.20 8.01
CA PHE A 277 2.63 6.07 6.87
C PHE A 277 1.20 6.53 7.16
N SER A 278 0.76 6.46 8.41
CA SER A 278 -0.59 6.83 8.81
C SER A 278 -0.71 8.31 9.18
N GLY A 279 0.43 8.98 9.41
CA GLY A 279 0.51 10.33 9.98
C GLY A 279 0.14 10.34 11.46
N ASP A 280 0.30 11.49 12.12
CA ASP A 280 -0.02 11.69 13.54
C ASP A 280 -1.50 11.37 13.89
N HIS A 281 -2.36 11.36 12.87
CA HIS A 281 -3.82 11.16 12.97
C HIS A 281 -4.26 9.72 12.69
N GLY A 282 -3.34 8.82 12.36
CA GLY A 282 -3.59 7.38 12.33
C GLY A 282 -3.78 6.86 13.74
N SER A 283 -4.91 7.16 14.38
CA SER A 283 -5.10 6.97 15.81
C SER A 283 -5.10 5.47 16.14
N ILE A 284 -3.93 4.94 16.48
CA ILE A 284 -3.82 3.71 17.26
C ILE A 284 -4.72 3.94 18.49
N SER A 285 -5.66 3.02 18.71
CA SER A 285 -6.62 3.16 19.80
C SER A 285 -5.90 3.29 21.14
N ASN A 286 -6.46 4.01 22.12
CA ASN A 286 -5.80 4.17 23.43
C ASN A 286 -5.57 2.82 24.12
N SER A 287 -6.45 1.83 23.91
CA SER A 287 -6.24 0.46 24.39
C SER A 287 -5.03 -0.20 23.71
N THR A 288 -4.89 -0.07 22.40
CA THR A 288 -3.74 -0.63 21.66
C THR A 288 -2.44 0.08 22.05
N LYS A 289 -2.47 1.41 22.24
CA LYS A 289 -1.33 2.18 22.77
C LYS A 289 -0.90 1.68 24.13
N SER A 290 -1.85 1.43 25.03
CA SER A 290 -1.56 0.86 26.36
C SER A 290 -0.92 -0.54 26.24
N LYS A 291 -1.44 -1.41 25.36
CA LYS A 291 -0.85 -2.73 25.09
C LYS A 291 0.57 -2.64 24.53
N ILE A 292 0.83 -1.68 23.65
CA ILE A 292 2.17 -1.40 23.08
C ILE A 292 3.13 -0.97 24.19
N GLU A 293 2.73 -0.01 25.02
CA GLU A 293 3.55 0.47 26.15
C GLU A 293 3.83 -0.64 27.16
N ASP A 294 2.82 -1.45 27.50
CA ASP A 294 2.98 -2.61 28.37
C ASP A 294 3.92 -3.65 27.75
N TYR A 295 3.82 -3.91 26.45
CA TYR A 295 4.74 -4.81 25.75
C TYR A 295 6.20 -4.31 25.74
N TYR A 296 6.40 -2.99 25.68
CA TYR A 296 7.74 -2.41 25.72
C TYR A 296 8.37 -2.43 27.12
N ARG A 297 7.55 -2.19 28.16
CA ARG A 297 8.00 -2.10 29.55
C ARG A 297 8.08 -3.45 30.23
N ASN A 298 7.11 -4.32 30.01
CA ASN A 298 6.99 -5.60 30.67
C ASN A 298 7.62 -6.71 29.82
N GLU A 299 8.84 -7.08 30.19
CA GLU A 299 9.69 -8.03 29.46
C GLU A 299 9.08 -9.43 29.38
N THR A 300 8.24 -9.78 30.36
CA THR A 300 7.58 -11.09 30.44
C THR A 300 6.69 -11.38 29.23
N TRP A 301 6.14 -10.35 28.56
CA TRP A 301 5.33 -10.53 27.36
C TRP A 301 6.14 -10.97 26.17
N SER A 302 7.25 -10.30 25.88
CA SER A 302 8.15 -10.70 24.78
C SER A 302 8.75 -12.09 24.99
N LEU A 303 9.07 -12.42 26.25
CA LEU A 303 9.59 -13.73 26.61
C LEU A 303 8.54 -14.83 26.43
N ARG A 304 7.30 -14.57 26.90
CA ARG A 304 6.17 -15.50 26.74
C ARG A 304 5.84 -15.73 25.27
N ASP A 305 5.80 -14.67 24.46
CA ASP A 305 5.55 -14.78 23.03
C ASP A 305 6.62 -15.64 22.35
N TYR A 306 7.90 -15.47 22.71
CA TYR A 306 8.99 -16.31 22.20
C TYR A 306 8.78 -17.79 22.56
N TYR A 307 8.48 -18.10 23.83
CA TYR A 307 8.25 -19.48 24.26
C TYR A 307 7.02 -20.11 23.59
N ASP A 308 5.90 -19.40 23.55
CA ASP A 308 4.67 -19.87 22.91
C ASP A 308 4.88 -20.03 21.39
N ASN A 309 5.69 -19.16 20.78
CA ASN A 309 6.05 -19.25 19.36
C ASN A 309 6.90 -20.49 19.05
N ASN A 310 7.95 -20.74 19.85
CA ASN A 310 8.84 -21.88 19.65
C ASN A 310 8.17 -23.22 19.93
N THR A 311 7.30 -23.28 20.94
CA THR A 311 6.57 -24.50 21.29
C THR A 311 5.35 -24.74 20.40
N LYS A 312 4.94 -23.74 19.61
CA LYS A 312 3.66 -23.70 18.88
C LYS A 312 2.48 -24.09 19.79
N SER A 313 2.57 -23.76 21.08
CA SER A 313 1.58 -24.15 22.09
C SER A 313 0.22 -23.50 21.85
N LYS A 314 0.20 -22.38 21.14
CA LYS A 314 -0.98 -21.58 20.85
C LYS A 314 -1.05 -21.13 19.39
N PRO A 315 -2.26 -20.82 18.89
CA PRO A 315 -2.42 -20.16 17.60
C PRO A 315 -1.64 -18.85 17.57
N ARG A 316 -1.00 -18.56 16.43
CA ARG A 316 -0.09 -17.43 16.29
C ARG A 316 -0.77 -16.08 16.55
N GLU A 317 -2.03 -15.93 16.16
CA GLU A 317 -2.87 -14.76 16.45
C GLU A 317 -3.10 -14.48 17.94
N SER A 318 -2.89 -15.46 18.82
CA SER A 318 -3.05 -15.30 20.27
C SER A 318 -1.83 -14.70 20.97
N LEU A 319 -0.67 -14.66 20.30
CA LEU A 319 0.55 -14.03 20.84
C LEU A 319 0.35 -12.52 20.93
N GLN A 320 0.82 -11.90 22.01
CA GLN A 320 0.56 -10.49 22.30
C GLN A 320 1.13 -9.59 21.18
N TYR A 321 2.29 -9.94 20.64
CA TYR A 321 2.89 -9.31 19.46
C TYR A 321 1.93 -9.26 18.26
N PHE A 322 1.36 -10.40 17.86
CA PHE A 322 0.49 -10.48 16.69
C PHE A 322 -0.91 -9.90 16.97
N GLN A 323 -1.38 -9.91 18.23
CA GLN A 323 -2.58 -9.17 18.61
C GLN A 323 -2.41 -7.67 18.38
N ILE A 324 -1.31 -7.10 18.88
CA ILE A 324 -0.99 -5.67 18.70
C ILE A 324 -0.90 -5.33 17.21
N LEU A 325 -0.16 -6.12 16.42
CA LEU A 325 -0.06 -5.90 14.98
C LEU A 325 -1.40 -6.02 14.27
N THR A 326 -2.23 -6.99 14.65
CA THR A 326 -3.58 -7.15 14.10
C THR A 326 -4.41 -5.92 14.39
N GLU A 327 -4.41 -5.41 15.64
CA GLU A 327 -5.16 -4.21 16.02
C GLU A 327 -4.72 -2.97 15.25
N ILE A 328 -3.41 -2.76 15.09
CA ILE A 328 -2.84 -1.64 14.33
C ILE A 328 -3.22 -1.72 12.85
N LEU A 329 -3.10 -2.91 12.25
CA LEU A 329 -3.36 -3.12 10.81
C LEU A 329 -4.83 -3.37 10.50
N TYR A 330 -5.69 -3.59 11.49
CA TYR A 330 -7.09 -3.96 11.32
C TYR A 330 -7.85 -3.03 10.37
N PRO A 331 -7.77 -1.69 10.49
CA PRO A 331 -8.47 -0.80 9.56
C PRO A 331 -8.02 -1.00 8.11
N SER A 332 -6.72 -1.22 7.90
CA SER A 332 -6.16 -1.42 6.57
C SER A 332 -6.53 -2.78 5.98
N ILE A 333 -6.50 -3.83 6.80
CA ILE A 333 -6.94 -5.18 6.43
C ILE A 333 -8.42 -5.15 6.04
N GLN A 334 -9.29 -4.56 6.85
CA GLN A 334 -10.72 -4.48 6.53
C GLN A 334 -10.97 -3.72 5.23
N SER A 335 -10.30 -2.59 5.05
CA SER A 335 -10.41 -1.79 3.83
C SER A 335 -9.99 -2.57 2.59
N ALA A 336 -8.90 -3.34 2.68
CA ALA A 336 -8.41 -4.22 1.62
C ALA A 336 -9.36 -5.39 1.29
N ARG A 337 -10.18 -5.85 2.24
CA ARG A 337 -11.19 -6.89 1.98
C ARG A 337 -12.38 -6.34 1.18
N TYR A 338 -12.79 -5.12 1.47
CA TYR A 338 -13.98 -4.50 0.85
C TYR A 338 -13.67 -3.68 -0.41
N ILE A 339 -12.41 -3.39 -0.72
CA ILE A 339 -12.02 -2.62 -1.90
C ILE A 339 -12.57 -3.20 -3.22
N VAL A 340 -12.65 -4.54 -3.34
CA VAL A 340 -13.21 -5.21 -4.53
C VAL A 340 -14.72 -5.04 -4.63
N LEU A 341 -15.42 -4.95 -3.50
CA LEU A 341 -16.85 -4.66 -3.48
C LEU A 341 -17.09 -3.29 -4.12
N PHE A 342 -16.33 -2.27 -3.69
CA PHE A 342 -16.48 -0.91 -4.22
C PHE A 342 -16.05 -0.82 -5.69
N ALA A 343 -14.97 -1.50 -6.09
CA ALA A 343 -14.54 -1.57 -7.49
C ALA A 343 -15.63 -2.16 -8.40
N GLY A 344 -16.24 -3.28 -7.99
CA GLY A 344 -17.30 -3.90 -8.77
C GLY A 344 -18.61 -3.10 -8.75
N LEU A 345 -18.94 -2.45 -7.62
CA LEU A 345 -20.08 -1.54 -7.54
C LEU A 345 -19.93 -0.34 -8.48
N ILE A 346 -18.73 0.22 -8.64
CA ILE A 346 -18.47 1.29 -9.62
C ILE A 346 -18.84 0.83 -11.03
N LEU A 347 -18.37 -0.36 -11.45
CA LEU A 347 -18.66 -0.90 -12.79
C LEU A 347 -20.16 -1.16 -12.97
N ILE A 348 -20.83 -1.74 -11.98
CA ILE A 348 -22.28 -1.99 -12.03
C ILE A 348 -23.04 -0.65 -12.10
N SER A 349 -22.70 0.32 -11.24
CA SER A 349 -23.33 1.64 -11.23
C SER A 349 -23.13 2.39 -12.54
N LEU A 350 -21.94 2.32 -13.14
CA LEU A 350 -21.67 2.88 -14.47
C LEU A 350 -22.50 2.19 -15.56
N GLY A 351 -22.68 0.86 -15.48
CA GLY A 351 -23.58 0.12 -16.37
C GLY A 351 -25.04 0.57 -16.23
N VAL A 352 -25.53 0.72 -15.00
CA VAL A 352 -26.90 1.18 -14.70
C VAL A 352 -27.13 2.62 -15.14
N LEU A 353 -26.17 3.52 -14.89
CA LEU A 353 -26.25 4.91 -15.35
C LEU A 353 -26.34 4.98 -16.87
N ASN A 354 -25.60 4.14 -17.59
CA ASN A 354 -25.70 4.06 -19.05
C ASN A 354 -27.07 3.56 -19.53
N ILE A 355 -27.70 2.62 -18.80
CA ILE A 355 -29.08 2.20 -19.10
C ILE A 355 -30.02 3.39 -18.96
N ILE A 356 -29.93 4.13 -17.85
CA ILE A 356 -30.80 5.28 -17.56
C ILE A 356 -30.61 6.39 -18.62
N HIS A 357 -29.36 6.72 -18.96
CA HIS A 357 -29.04 7.73 -19.97
C HIS A 357 -29.53 7.36 -21.38
N SER A 358 -29.43 6.08 -21.75
CA SER A 358 -29.80 5.65 -23.10
C SER A 358 -31.31 5.70 -23.41
N GLY A 359 -32.15 5.97 -22.41
CA GLY A 359 -33.59 6.16 -22.55
C GLY A 359 -34.34 4.97 -23.16
N SER A 360 -35.64 5.13 -23.44
CA SER A 360 -36.43 4.13 -24.19
C SER A 360 -35.96 3.96 -25.65
N GLY A 361 -35.10 4.85 -26.14
CA GLY A 361 -34.47 4.81 -27.46
C GLY A 361 -33.29 3.83 -27.60
N ILE A 362 -33.10 2.92 -26.63
CA ILE A 362 -32.14 1.78 -26.66
C ILE A 362 -32.28 0.89 -27.93
N GLN A 363 -33.27 1.12 -28.78
CA GLN A 363 -33.53 0.34 -29.97
C GLN A 363 -32.50 0.51 -31.11
N SER A 364 -31.61 1.51 -31.08
CA SER A 364 -30.80 1.84 -32.28
C SER A 364 -29.40 1.18 -32.37
N SER A 365 -28.72 0.82 -31.28
CA SER A 365 -27.39 0.18 -31.40
C SER A 365 -27.18 -1.00 -30.45
N SER A 366 -27.10 -2.21 -31.01
CA SER A 366 -26.72 -3.43 -30.28
C SER A 366 -25.41 -3.26 -29.51
N PHE A 367 -24.49 -2.43 -30.03
CA PHE A 367 -23.21 -2.09 -29.40
C PHE A 367 -23.36 -1.55 -27.96
N ARG A 368 -24.23 -0.56 -27.75
CA ARG A 368 -24.38 0.07 -26.42
C ARG A 368 -24.90 -0.91 -25.38
N LYS A 369 -25.77 -1.85 -25.79
CA LYS A 369 -26.24 -2.94 -24.92
C LYS A 369 -25.07 -3.83 -24.49
N TRP A 370 -24.16 -4.16 -25.40
CA TRP A 370 -23.00 -4.99 -25.08
C TRP A 370 -22.02 -4.30 -24.13
N ALA A 371 -21.77 -3.00 -24.28
CA ALA A 371 -20.93 -2.24 -23.35
C ALA A 371 -21.53 -2.24 -21.93
N VAL A 372 -22.84 -1.95 -21.79
CA VAL A 372 -23.55 -2.03 -20.51
C VAL A 372 -23.46 -3.43 -19.88
N ILE A 373 -23.70 -4.47 -20.67
CA ILE A 373 -23.63 -5.86 -20.20
C ILE A 373 -22.21 -6.19 -19.75
N SER A 374 -21.18 -5.76 -20.50
CA SER A 374 -19.78 -5.96 -20.14
C SER A 374 -19.48 -5.38 -18.75
N ARG A 375 -19.82 -4.11 -18.53
CA ARG A 375 -19.61 -3.44 -17.23
C ARG A 375 -20.28 -4.18 -16.08
N ILE A 376 -21.53 -4.59 -16.24
CA ILE A 376 -22.28 -5.30 -15.20
C ILE A 376 -21.64 -6.67 -14.92
N VAL A 377 -21.33 -7.44 -15.97
CA VAL A 377 -20.70 -8.75 -15.84
C VAL A 377 -19.33 -8.63 -15.17
N MET A 378 -18.51 -7.67 -15.61
CA MET A 378 -17.19 -7.44 -15.05
C MET A 378 -17.27 -6.99 -13.59
N GLY A 379 -18.22 -6.11 -13.25
CA GLY A 379 -18.48 -5.72 -11.87
C GLY A 379 -18.89 -6.88 -10.97
N ILE A 380 -19.74 -7.78 -11.46
CA ILE A 380 -20.11 -9.03 -10.75
C ILE A 380 -18.88 -9.92 -10.55
N LEU A 381 -18.06 -10.12 -11.59
CA LEU A 381 -16.84 -10.93 -11.51
C LEU A 381 -15.85 -10.37 -10.47
N VAL A 382 -15.68 -9.05 -10.42
CA VAL A 382 -14.86 -8.38 -9.41
C VAL A 382 -15.44 -8.56 -8.00
N ILE A 383 -16.77 -8.44 -7.83
CA ILE A 383 -17.44 -8.71 -6.54
C ILE A 383 -17.27 -10.17 -6.12
N CYS A 384 -17.29 -11.13 -7.06
CA CYS A 384 -17.06 -12.54 -6.76
C CYS A 384 -15.66 -12.79 -6.15
N LEU A 385 -14.68 -11.88 -6.30
CA LEU A 385 -13.42 -11.98 -5.57
C LEU A 385 -13.59 -11.90 -4.05
N LEU A 386 -14.73 -11.41 -3.54
CA LEU A 386 -15.07 -11.50 -2.11
C LEU A 386 -15.17 -12.95 -1.62
N PHE A 387 -15.40 -13.93 -2.50
CA PHE A 387 -15.33 -15.35 -2.12
C PHE A 387 -13.92 -15.79 -1.69
N LEU A 388 -12.87 -14.99 -1.97
CA LEU A 388 -11.55 -15.20 -1.37
C LEU A 388 -11.57 -15.05 0.17
N ASN A 389 -12.60 -14.43 0.75
CA ASN A 389 -12.79 -14.41 2.20
C ASN A 389 -13.18 -15.78 2.77
N VAL A 390 -13.57 -16.75 1.94
CA VAL A 390 -13.87 -18.10 2.40
C VAL A 390 -12.55 -18.81 2.75
N GLY A 391 -12.46 -19.27 3.99
CA GLY A 391 -11.32 -20.03 4.52
C GLY A 391 -11.54 -20.34 6.00
N GLY A 392 -10.92 -21.42 6.47
CA GLY A 392 -11.05 -21.87 7.86
C GLY A 392 -10.47 -20.84 8.84
N SER A 393 -9.32 -20.27 8.50
CA SER A 393 -8.63 -19.28 9.33
C SER A 393 -8.80 -17.88 8.77
N GLN A 394 -9.40 -17.00 9.57
CA GLN A 394 -9.71 -15.61 9.23
C GLN A 394 -8.64 -14.63 9.74
N THR A 395 -7.38 -15.08 9.82
CA THR A 395 -6.28 -14.31 10.40
C THR A 395 -5.14 -14.11 9.41
N LEU A 396 -4.46 -12.97 9.53
CA LEU A 396 -3.30 -12.64 8.69
C LEU A 396 -2.07 -13.47 9.12
N TRP A 397 -1.98 -13.79 10.41
CA TRP A 397 -0.82 -14.43 11.04
C TRP A 397 -1.10 -15.90 11.30
N ILE A 398 -0.68 -16.76 10.37
CA ILE A 398 -0.84 -18.22 10.49
C ILE A 398 0.55 -18.86 10.43
N TRP A 399 0.66 -20.07 10.99
CA TRP A 399 1.87 -20.86 10.87
C TRP A 399 2.07 -21.37 9.43
N PRO A 400 3.31 -21.52 8.91
CA PRO A 400 3.51 -21.97 7.55
C PRO A 400 2.93 -23.36 7.25
N ASP A 401 2.90 -24.24 8.25
CA ASP A 401 2.29 -25.56 8.20
C ASP A 401 0.76 -25.49 8.03
N GLU A 402 0.13 -24.44 8.55
CA GLU A 402 -1.30 -24.17 8.46
C GLU A 402 -1.65 -23.24 7.29
N LYS A 403 -0.68 -22.87 6.46
CA LYS A 403 -0.87 -21.90 5.36
C LYS A 403 -2.04 -22.29 4.46
N LYS A 404 -2.30 -23.60 4.29
CA LYS A 404 -3.39 -24.16 3.46
C LYS A 404 -4.80 -23.78 3.94
N ASP A 405 -4.98 -23.51 5.22
CA ASP A 405 -6.28 -23.21 5.83
C ASP A 405 -6.58 -21.70 5.89
N GLN A 406 -5.56 -20.86 5.63
CA GLN A 406 -5.71 -19.41 5.53
C GLN A 406 -6.66 -19.01 4.40
N ALA A 407 -7.62 -18.13 4.71
CA ALA A 407 -8.50 -17.55 3.69
C ALA A 407 -7.70 -16.89 2.56
N GLY A 408 -8.16 -17.10 1.32
CA GLY A 408 -7.48 -16.64 0.11
C GLY A 408 -7.21 -15.14 0.09
N VAL A 409 -8.08 -14.35 0.73
CA VAL A 409 -7.96 -12.88 0.81
C VAL A 409 -6.66 -12.45 1.49
N PHE A 410 -6.21 -13.16 2.53
CA PHE A 410 -4.97 -12.82 3.24
C PHE A 410 -3.74 -13.16 2.39
N ARG A 411 -3.78 -14.27 1.67
CA ARG A 411 -2.71 -14.62 0.72
C ARG A 411 -2.64 -13.59 -0.41
N TRP A 412 -3.79 -13.15 -0.91
CA TRP A 412 -3.90 -12.14 -1.95
C TRP A 412 -3.38 -10.77 -1.47
N MET A 413 -3.68 -10.37 -0.23
CA MET A 413 -3.12 -9.18 0.41
C MET A 413 -1.61 -9.28 0.63
N LEU A 414 -1.11 -10.37 1.20
CA LEU A 414 0.32 -10.59 1.46
C LEU A 414 1.14 -10.64 0.16
N ALA A 415 0.57 -11.18 -0.91
CA ALA A 415 1.21 -11.22 -2.21
C ALA A 415 1.16 -9.87 -2.96
N CYS A 416 0.60 -8.81 -2.34
CA CYS A 416 0.45 -7.48 -2.94
C CYS A 416 -0.33 -7.45 -4.26
N TRP A 417 -1.23 -8.43 -4.49
CA TRP A 417 -1.99 -8.55 -5.74
C TRP A 417 -3.31 -7.78 -5.74
N VAL A 418 -3.67 -7.13 -4.64
CA VAL A 418 -4.96 -6.42 -4.49
C VAL A 418 -5.17 -5.35 -5.55
N LEU A 419 -4.28 -4.37 -5.62
CA LEU A 419 -4.37 -3.28 -6.59
C LEU A 419 -4.11 -3.76 -8.03
N PRO A 420 -3.13 -4.64 -8.31
CA PRO A 420 -2.95 -5.22 -9.65
C PRO A 420 -4.21 -5.89 -10.19
N THR A 421 -4.91 -6.71 -9.41
CA THR A 421 -6.14 -7.38 -9.86
C THR A 421 -7.24 -6.37 -10.22
N ILE A 422 -7.41 -5.32 -9.42
CA ILE A 422 -8.42 -4.27 -9.67
C ILE A 422 -8.04 -3.44 -10.90
N ALA A 423 -6.77 -3.04 -11.01
CA ALA A 423 -6.26 -2.30 -12.16
C ALA A 423 -6.44 -3.09 -13.46
N LEU A 424 -6.09 -4.38 -13.46
CA LEU A 424 -6.31 -5.28 -14.60
C LEU A 424 -7.78 -5.38 -14.96
N ALA A 425 -8.68 -5.40 -13.98
CA ALA A 425 -10.11 -5.43 -14.25
C ALA A 425 -10.59 -4.16 -14.99
N PHE A 426 -10.21 -2.98 -14.49
CA PHE A 426 -10.55 -1.70 -15.14
C PHE A 426 -9.92 -1.55 -16.53
N VAL A 427 -8.64 -1.93 -16.69
CA VAL A 427 -7.95 -1.92 -17.99
C VAL A 427 -8.65 -2.83 -18.99
N THR A 428 -9.00 -4.05 -18.57
CA THR A 428 -9.67 -5.03 -19.42
C THR A 428 -11.04 -4.51 -19.87
N GLU A 429 -11.82 -3.91 -18.96
CA GLU A 429 -13.09 -3.30 -19.32
C GLU A 429 -12.89 -2.15 -20.33
N GLY A 430 -11.94 -1.24 -20.08
CA GLY A 430 -11.64 -0.15 -21.01
C GLY A 430 -11.23 -0.64 -22.41
N VAL A 431 -10.46 -1.73 -22.49
CA VAL A 431 -10.09 -2.37 -23.76
C VAL A 431 -11.31 -2.97 -24.47
N ILE A 432 -12.19 -3.65 -23.73
CA ILE A 432 -13.44 -4.21 -24.28
C ILE A 432 -14.30 -3.10 -24.87
N GLU A 433 -14.51 -2.00 -24.14
CA GLU A 433 -15.31 -0.88 -24.62
C GLU A 433 -14.71 -0.22 -25.86
N THR A 434 -13.40 0.01 -25.85
CA THR A 434 -12.67 0.58 -26.99
C THR A 434 -12.81 -0.31 -28.24
N ALA A 435 -12.67 -1.63 -28.06
CA ALA A 435 -12.80 -2.60 -29.15
C ALA A 435 -14.24 -2.61 -29.70
N LEU A 436 -15.24 -2.64 -28.82
CA LEU A 436 -16.64 -2.61 -29.20
C LEU A 436 -16.99 -1.29 -29.94
N ALA A 437 -16.47 -0.13 -29.48
CA ALA A 437 -16.71 1.18 -30.11
C ALA A 437 -16.10 1.26 -31.52
N LYS A 438 -14.89 0.70 -31.68
CA LYS A 438 -14.24 0.59 -32.99
C LYS A 438 -15.02 -0.31 -33.95
N CYS A 439 -15.54 -1.43 -33.47
CA CYS A 439 -16.40 -2.32 -34.25
C CYS A 439 -17.67 -1.59 -34.73
N TYR A 440 -18.33 -0.85 -33.85
CA TYR A 440 -19.51 -0.06 -34.18
C TYR A 440 -19.23 1.01 -35.24
N THR A 441 -18.14 1.76 -35.08
CA THR A 441 -17.72 2.79 -36.04
C THR A 441 -17.48 2.19 -37.44
N ASN A 442 -16.89 1.00 -37.49
CA ASN A 442 -16.67 0.29 -38.75
C ASN A 442 -17.98 -0.19 -39.40
N GLU A 443 -18.94 -0.67 -38.61
CA GLU A 443 -20.26 -1.06 -39.10
C GLU A 443 -21.02 0.14 -39.68
N GLN A 444 -20.98 1.29 -39.01
CA GLN A 444 -21.61 2.52 -39.50
C GLN A 444 -20.98 3.01 -40.81
N LYS A 445 -19.65 2.94 -40.92
CA LYS A 445 -18.95 3.24 -42.18
C LYS A 445 -19.37 2.30 -43.31
N ARG A 446 -19.61 1.01 -43.04
CA ARG A 446 -20.10 0.05 -44.04
C ARG A 446 -21.53 0.36 -44.48
N LYS A 447 -22.44 0.64 -43.54
CA LYS A 447 -23.84 1.01 -43.85
C LYS A 447 -23.93 2.28 -44.68
N LYS A 448 -23.12 3.31 -44.37
CA LYS A 448 -23.07 4.54 -45.18
C LYS A 448 -22.59 4.29 -46.62
N LYS A 449 -21.62 3.39 -46.81
CA LYS A 449 -21.15 3.02 -48.16
C LYS A 449 -22.20 2.27 -48.97
N THR A 450 -23.00 1.41 -48.35
CA THR A 450 -24.06 0.65 -49.03
C THR A 450 -25.31 1.48 -49.34
N LEU A 451 -25.55 2.57 -48.62
CA LEU A 451 -26.70 3.47 -48.84
C LEU A 451 -26.40 4.62 -49.82
N GLY A 452 -25.12 4.91 -50.06
CA GLY A 452 -24.67 5.90 -51.04
C GLY A 452 -24.39 5.33 -52.44
N GLN A 453 -24.62 4.03 -52.63
CA GLN A 453 -24.69 3.33 -53.92
C GLN A 453 -26.14 2.99 -54.20
#